data_AF-A0A377ZHC6-F1
#
_entry.id   AF-A0A377ZHC6-F1
#
_cell.length_a   1.000
_cell.length_b   1.000
_cell.length_c   1.000
_cell.angle_alpha   90.00
_cell.angle_beta   90.00
_cell.angle_gamma   90.00
#
_symmetry.space_group_name_H-M   'P 1'
#
loop_
_entity.id
_entity.type
_entity.pdbx_description
1 polymer ?
#
loop_
_entity_poly.entity_id
_entity_poly.type
_entity_poly.pdbx_seq_one_letter_code
_entity_poly.pdbx_strand_id
1 'polypeptide(L)'
;MKAWPALVDERDSVAIKLFDNPQEQQQAMWRGLRRLLLLKIPSPIKYLHEKLPNKAKLGLYFNPYGKVLDLIDDCISCGVDKLIDEGGRSGGVTEEGFSQLHDKVRAELNDTVVEIAKQVEQILTAVFNINKRLKGRVDMTMALGLSDIKAQMAGLVYRGFVTGNGFRRLGDTLRYLQAD
;
A
#
# COMPACT_ATOMS: atom_id res chain seq x y z
N MET A 1 -26.20 8.73 -24.36
CA MET A 1 -25.07 7.93 -23.87
C MET A 1 -24.39 8.73 -22.76
N LYS A 2 -24.26 8.20 -21.54
CA LYS A 2 -23.56 8.90 -20.44
C LYS A 2 -22.16 8.31 -20.36
N ALA A 3 -21.16 9.09 -20.75
CA ALA A 3 -19.76 8.74 -20.60
C ALA A 3 -19.18 9.46 -19.38
N TRP A 4 -18.39 8.76 -18.58
CA TRP A 4 -17.80 9.28 -17.35
C TRP A 4 -16.29 9.45 -17.54
N PRO A 5 -15.75 10.69 -17.56
CA PRO A 5 -14.32 10.91 -17.72
C PRO A 5 -13.57 10.54 -16.44
N ALA A 6 -12.39 9.93 -16.58
CA ALA A 6 -11.46 9.71 -15.49
C ALA A 6 -10.01 9.87 -15.95
N LEU A 7 -9.18 10.25 -14.99
CA LEU A 7 -7.73 10.14 -15.09
C LEU A 7 -7.33 8.66 -15.08
N VAL A 8 -6.43 8.27 -15.98
CA VAL A 8 -5.91 6.91 -16.11
C VAL A 8 -4.40 6.94 -15.97
N ASP A 9 -3.88 6.07 -15.12
CA ASP A 9 -2.45 5.86 -14.91
C ASP A 9 -1.79 5.22 -16.14
N GLU A 10 -0.86 5.93 -16.78
CA GLU A 10 -0.03 5.45 -17.90
C GLU A 10 1.45 5.30 -17.51
N ARG A 11 1.72 5.11 -16.20
CA ARG A 11 3.04 4.99 -15.56
C ARG A 11 3.82 6.29 -15.53
N ASP A 12 4.19 6.81 -16.70
CA ASP A 12 5.02 8.02 -16.82
C ASP A 12 4.17 9.28 -17.08
N SER A 13 2.89 9.08 -17.36
CA SER A 13 1.89 10.12 -17.62
C SER A 13 0.53 9.75 -17.05
N VAL A 14 -0.40 10.70 -17.14
CA VAL A 14 -1.82 10.48 -16.86
C VAL A 14 -2.61 10.91 -18.09
N ALA A 15 -3.54 10.07 -18.52
CA ALA A 15 -4.43 10.35 -19.66
C ALA A 15 -5.89 10.50 -19.18
N ILE A 16 -6.72 11.18 -19.97
CA ILE A 16 -8.16 11.24 -19.73
C ILE A 16 -8.82 10.19 -20.62
N LYS A 17 -9.59 9.27 -20.03
CA LYS A 17 -10.40 8.27 -20.76
C LYS A 17 -11.85 8.32 -20.32
N LEU A 18 -12.74 7.99 -21.25
CA LEU A 18 -14.17 7.86 -21.01
C LEU A 18 -14.50 6.42 -20.63
N PHE A 19 -15.30 6.27 -19.58
CA PHE A 19 -15.79 4.99 -19.10
C PHE A 19 -17.32 4.94 -19.23
N ASP A 20 -17.83 3.76 -19.53
CA ASP A 20 -19.28 3.50 -19.60
C ASP A 20 -19.85 3.01 -18.26
N ASN A 21 -18.97 2.63 -17.32
CA ASN A 21 -19.32 2.16 -15.98
C ASN A 21 -18.81 3.14 -14.91
N PRO A 22 -19.70 3.70 -14.05
CA PRO A 22 -19.30 4.64 -13.00
C PRO A 22 -18.36 4.01 -11.94
N GLN A 23 -18.45 2.71 -11.68
CA GLN A 23 -17.56 2.05 -10.71
C GLN A 23 -16.13 1.94 -11.23
N GLU A 24 -15.98 1.59 -12.51
CA GLU A 24 -14.67 1.56 -13.18
C GLU A 24 -14.09 2.96 -13.29
N GLN A 25 -14.92 3.95 -13.61
CA GLN A 25 -14.51 5.34 -13.63
C GLN A 25 -13.94 5.78 -12.28
N GLN A 26 -14.61 5.46 -11.18
CA GLN A 26 -14.16 5.87 -9.84
C GLN A 26 -12.82 5.21 -9.47
N GLN A 27 -12.64 3.93 -9.80
CA GLN A 27 -11.38 3.22 -9.56
C GLN A 27 -10.24 3.77 -10.44
N ALA A 28 -10.53 4.04 -11.71
CA ALA A 28 -9.57 4.64 -12.62
C ALA A 28 -9.16 6.02 -12.13
N MET A 29 -10.14 6.88 -11.83
CA MET A 29 -9.92 8.24 -11.31
C MET A 29 -9.06 8.23 -10.05
N TRP A 30 -9.31 7.29 -9.13
CA TRP A 30 -8.51 7.14 -7.92
C TRP A 30 -7.03 6.85 -8.24
N ARG A 31 -6.77 5.86 -9.10
CA ARG A 31 -5.41 5.49 -9.51
C ARG A 31 -4.72 6.60 -10.32
N GLY A 32 -5.48 7.26 -11.19
CA GLY A 32 -5.00 8.38 -12.00
C GLY A 32 -4.64 9.60 -11.16
N LEU A 33 -5.45 9.94 -10.15
CA LEU A 33 -5.16 11.02 -9.20
C LEU A 33 -3.91 10.73 -8.38
N ARG A 34 -3.77 9.49 -7.86
CA ARG A 34 -2.55 9.04 -7.20
C ARG A 34 -1.33 9.20 -8.11
N ARG A 35 -1.42 8.74 -9.37
CA ARG A 35 -0.32 8.88 -10.34
C ARG A 35 0.03 10.35 -10.57
N LEU A 36 -0.98 11.20 -10.77
CA LEU A 36 -0.78 12.62 -11.00
C LEU A 36 -0.03 13.29 -9.84
N LEU A 37 -0.37 12.95 -8.60
CA LEU A 37 0.32 13.43 -7.40
C LEU A 37 1.77 12.90 -7.34
N LEU A 38 1.99 11.61 -7.59
CA LEU A 38 3.32 11.01 -7.58
C LEU A 38 4.25 11.59 -8.66
N LEU A 39 3.72 12.03 -9.80
CA LEU A 39 4.50 12.69 -10.85
C LEU A 39 4.89 14.14 -10.48
N LYS A 40 4.13 14.78 -9.58
CA LYS A 40 4.33 16.20 -9.20
C LYS A 40 5.11 16.36 -7.90
N ILE A 41 5.09 15.35 -7.02
CA ILE A 41 5.68 15.43 -5.68
C ILE A 41 7.02 14.67 -5.64
N PRO A 42 8.08 15.25 -5.05
CA PRO A 42 9.36 14.55 -4.88
C PRO A 42 9.18 13.24 -4.11
N SER A 43 9.88 12.19 -4.57
CA SER A 43 9.80 10.88 -3.93
C SER A 43 10.30 10.91 -2.48
N PRO A 44 9.54 10.35 -1.51
CA PRO A 44 9.91 10.31 -0.10
C PRO A 44 10.98 9.25 0.21
N ILE A 45 11.48 8.49 -0.79
CA ILE A 45 12.43 7.37 -0.60
C ILE A 45 13.65 7.80 0.21
N LYS A 46 14.27 8.95 -0.12
CA LYS A 46 15.46 9.43 0.60
C LYS A 46 15.14 9.72 2.08
N TYR A 47 14.04 10.44 2.34
CA TYR A 47 13.59 10.74 3.69
C TYR A 47 13.26 9.48 4.48
N LEU A 48 12.58 8.52 3.86
CA LEU A 48 12.27 7.21 4.43
C LEU A 48 13.57 6.50 4.83
N HIS A 49 14.56 6.42 3.93
CA HIS A 49 15.85 5.82 4.25
C HIS A 49 16.57 6.53 5.41
N GLU A 50 16.45 7.84 5.56
CA GLU A 50 17.08 8.56 6.67
C GLU A 50 16.35 8.37 8.01
N LYS A 51 15.02 8.36 8.00
CA LYS A 51 14.18 8.33 9.21
C LYS A 51 13.80 6.93 9.70
N LEU A 52 13.85 5.92 8.84
CA LEU A 52 13.46 4.57 9.23
C LEU A 52 14.52 3.96 10.18
N PRO A 53 14.13 3.44 11.35
CA PRO A 53 15.06 2.73 12.24
C PRO A 53 15.75 1.56 11.52
N ASN A 54 17.00 1.25 11.86
CA ASN A 54 17.74 0.14 11.22
C ASN A 54 17.02 -1.21 11.35
N LYS A 55 16.37 -1.47 12.49
CA LYS A 55 15.52 -2.65 12.68
C LYS A 55 14.38 -2.68 11.64
N ALA A 56 13.71 -1.56 11.43
CA ALA A 56 12.63 -1.47 10.47
C ALA A 56 13.13 -1.67 9.04
N LYS A 57 14.29 -1.10 8.68
CA LYS A 57 14.94 -1.34 7.38
C LYS A 57 15.23 -2.82 7.16
N LEU A 58 15.79 -3.49 8.17
CA LEU A 58 16.07 -4.93 8.13
C LEU A 58 14.80 -5.76 7.99
N GLY A 59 13.73 -5.39 8.69
CA GLY A 59 12.44 -6.10 8.59
C GLY A 59 11.81 -6.03 7.21
N LEU A 60 12.03 -4.95 6.44
CA LEU A 60 11.58 -4.89 5.04
C LEU A 60 12.31 -5.90 4.13
N TYR A 61 13.53 -6.34 4.47
CA TYR A 61 14.21 -7.42 3.73
C TYR A 61 13.58 -8.80 3.97
N PHE A 62 12.71 -8.95 4.97
CA PHE A 62 11.93 -10.18 5.14
C PHE A 62 10.75 -10.27 4.17
N ASN A 63 10.57 -9.29 3.26
CA ASN A 63 9.55 -9.33 2.22
C ASN A 63 9.68 -10.61 1.36
N PRO A 64 8.71 -11.55 1.45
CA PRO A 64 8.78 -12.79 0.69
C PRO A 64 8.34 -12.64 -0.78
N TYR A 65 7.78 -11.48 -1.16
CA TYR A 65 7.03 -11.33 -2.42
C TYR A 65 7.59 -10.29 -3.40
N GLY A 66 8.89 -10.03 -3.38
CA GLY A 66 9.53 -9.22 -4.41
C GLY A 66 10.69 -8.40 -3.90
N LYS A 67 11.01 -7.32 -4.62
CA LYS A 67 12.08 -6.40 -4.25
C LYS A 67 11.61 -5.48 -3.13
N VAL A 68 12.53 -5.09 -2.25
CA VAL A 68 12.26 -4.11 -1.18
C VAL A 68 11.81 -2.77 -1.76
N LEU A 69 12.36 -2.37 -2.91
CA LEU A 69 11.94 -1.15 -3.62
C LEU A 69 10.46 -1.19 -4.03
N ASP A 70 9.98 -2.32 -4.57
CA ASP A 70 8.56 -2.47 -4.93
C ASP A 70 7.64 -2.33 -3.71
N LEU A 71 8.09 -2.80 -2.54
CA LEU A 71 7.36 -2.65 -1.28
C LEU A 71 7.38 -1.19 -0.79
N ILE A 72 8.51 -0.50 -0.95
CA ILE A 72 8.60 0.93 -0.65
C ILE A 72 7.65 1.72 -1.54
N ASP A 73 7.63 1.44 -2.85
CA ASP A 73 6.71 2.08 -3.80
C ASP A 73 5.24 1.79 -3.46
N ASP A 74 4.94 0.59 -2.95
CA ASP A 74 3.61 0.22 -2.45
C ASP A 74 3.23 0.99 -1.18
N CYS A 75 4.17 1.17 -0.23
CA CYS A 75 3.98 2.02 0.95
C CYS A 75 3.72 3.48 0.56
N ILE A 76 4.44 4.00 -0.44
CA ILE A 76 4.26 5.37 -0.96
C ILE A 76 2.88 5.51 -1.60
N SER A 77 2.49 4.55 -2.44
CA SER A 77 1.17 4.51 -3.07
C SER A 77 0.04 4.48 -2.04
N CYS A 78 0.17 3.66 -1.00
CA CYS A 78 -0.77 3.60 0.11
C CYS A 78 -0.81 4.90 0.92
N GLY A 79 0.34 5.55 1.13
CA GLY A 79 0.41 6.85 1.81
C GLY A 79 -0.31 7.95 1.04
N VAL A 80 -0.14 8.01 -0.28
CA VAL A 80 -0.89 8.93 -1.13
C VAL A 80 -2.39 8.63 -1.06
N ASP A 81 -2.79 7.35 -1.15
CA ASP A 81 -4.20 6.94 -1.05
C ASP A 81 -4.84 7.34 0.28
N LYS A 82 -4.13 7.19 1.40
CA LYS A 82 -4.56 7.67 2.72
C LYS A 82 -4.82 9.18 2.71
N LEU A 83 -3.89 9.97 2.16
CA LEU A 83 -4.00 11.43 2.14
C LEU A 83 -5.10 11.93 1.20
N ILE A 84 -5.32 11.24 0.07
CA ILE A 84 -6.48 11.48 -0.81
C ILE A 84 -7.80 11.20 -0.06
N ASP A 85 -7.88 10.08 0.67
CA ASP A 85 -9.07 9.71 1.42
C ASP A 85 -9.41 10.74 2.52
N GLU A 86 -8.40 11.24 3.23
CA GLU A 86 -8.56 12.29 4.23
C GLU A 86 -8.86 13.67 3.65
N GLY A 87 -8.33 13.98 2.46
CA GLY A 87 -8.60 15.24 1.74
C GLY A 87 -10.00 15.33 1.13
N GLY A 88 -10.78 14.24 1.21
CA GLY A 88 -12.11 14.15 0.64
C GLY A 88 -12.08 13.75 -0.83
N ARG A 89 -12.74 12.64 -1.14
CA ARG A 89 -12.84 12.02 -2.48
C ARG A 89 -13.27 12.96 -3.61
N SER A 90 -14.00 14.03 -3.29
CA SER A 90 -14.50 15.01 -4.26
C SER A 90 -13.53 16.17 -4.52
N GLY A 91 -12.49 16.34 -3.69
CA GLY A 91 -11.56 17.47 -3.77
C GLY A 91 -10.66 17.42 -5.00
N GLY A 92 -10.17 16.25 -5.42
CA GLY A 92 -9.23 16.15 -6.53
C GLY A 92 -9.82 16.30 -7.94
N VAL A 93 -11.11 16.60 -8.08
CA VAL A 93 -11.80 16.72 -9.38
C VAL A 93 -11.69 18.13 -9.96
N THR A 94 -11.52 19.14 -9.12
CA THR A 94 -11.32 20.53 -9.54
C THR A 94 -9.85 20.92 -9.43
N GLU A 95 -9.45 21.96 -10.17
CA GLU A 95 -8.08 22.49 -10.12
C GLU A 95 -7.72 23.00 -8.71
N GLU A 96 -8.62 23.74 -8.08
CA GLU A 96 -8.44 24.25 -6.71
C GLU A 96 -8.28 23.12 -5.69
N GLY A 97 -9.13 22.11 -5.75
CA GLY A 97 -9.06 21.00 -4.81
C GLY A 97 -7.90 20.06 -5.10
N PHE A 98 -7.42 19.95 -6.35
CA PHE A 98 -6.15 19.32 -6.67
C PHE A 98 -4.97 20.09 -6.06
N SER A 99 -4.94 21.42 -6.15
CA SER A 99 -3.88 22.23 -5.55
C SER A 99 -3.82 22.06 -4.04
N GLN A 100 -4.97 22.09 -3.36
CA GLN A 100 -5.05 21.85 -1.91
C GLN A 100 -4.57 20.45 -1.53
N LEU A 101 -5.00 19.44 -2.29
CA LEU A 101 -4.59 18.06 -2.09
C LEU A 101 -3.08 17.88 -2.34
N HIS A 102 -2.55 18.50 -3.39
CA HIS A 102 -1.12 18.49 -3.70
C HIS A 102 -0.30 19.04 -2.53
N ASP A 103 -0.69 20.20 -1.99
CA ASP A 103 0.05 20.83 -0.89
C ASP A 103 -0.04 20.01 0.39
N LYS A 104 -1.21 19.44 0.69
CA LYS A 104 -1.37 18.50 1.80
C LYS A 104 -0.48 17.27 1.63
N VAL A 105 -0.53 16.62 0.47
CA VAL A 105 0.26 15.40 0.21
C VAL A 105 1.74 15.73 0.29
N ARG A 106 2.18 16.86 -0.28
CA ARG A 106 3.58 17.29 -0.21
C ARG A 106 4.05 17.51 1.22
N ALA A 107 3.21 18.05 2.09
CA ALA A 107 3.55 18.28 3.49
C ALA A 107 3.59 16.99 4.33
N GLU A 108 2.65 16.06 4.10
CA GLU A 108 2.41 14.93 5.02
C GLU A 108 2.92 13.57 4.51
N LEU A 109 3.23 13.43 3.21
CA LEU A 109 3.59 12.14 2.60
C LEU A 109 4.82 11.51 3.25
N ASN A 110 5.85 12.31 3.53
CA ASN A 110 7.09 11.85 4.13
C ASN A 110 6.85 11.10 5.46
N ASP A 111 6.15 11.73 6.39
CA ASP A 111 5.88 11.14 7.71
C ASP A 111 4.85 10.00 7.61
N THR A 112 3.84 10.15 6.77
CA THR A 112 2.85 9.10 6.50
C THR A 112 3.49 7.82 6.00
N VAL A 113 4.45 7.90 5.06
CA VAL A 113 5.13 6.71 4.52
C VAL A 113 6.03 6.06 5.59
N VAL A 114 6.64 6.86 6.47
CA VAL A 114 7.41 6.31 7.61
C VAL A 114 6.51 5.54 8.56
N GLU A 115 5.30 6.04 8.86
CA GLU A 115 4.31 5.32 9.68
C GLU A 115 3.89 4.00 9.05
N ILE A 116 3.55 4.03 7.76
CA ILE A 116 3.17 2.84 7.00
C ILE A 116 4.30 1.82 6.99
N ALA A 117 5.53 2.24 6.70
CA ALA A 117 6.69 1.36 6.66
C ALA A 117 6.96 0.68 8.02
N LYS A 118 6.71 1.36 9.14
CA LYS A 118 6.79 0.77 10.48
C LYS A 118 5.73 -0.31 10.70
N GLN A 119 4.48 -0.07 10.28
CA GLN A 119 3.42 -1.08 10.36
C GLN A 119 3.73 -2.30 9.48
N VAL A 120 4.20 -2.05 8.26
CA VAL A 120 4.60 -3.10 7.31
C VAL A 120 5.74 -3.93 7.87
N GLU A 121 6.74 -3.33 8.53
CA GLU A 121 7.78 -4.12 9.20
C GLU A 121 7.21 -5.04 10.28
N GLN A 122 6.28 -4.57 11.11
CA GLN A 122 5.67 -5.42 12.14
C GLN A 122 4.94 -6.62 11.52
N ILE A 123 4.22 -6.39 10.43
CA ILE A 123 3.53 -7.44 9.66
C ILE A 123 4.54 -8.45 9.11
N LEU A 124 5.61 -7.99 8.45
CA LEU A 124 6.63 -8.88 7.88
C LEU A 124 7.39 -9.67 8.95
N THR A 125 7.68 -9.04 10.09
CA THR A 125 8.30 -9.71 11.24
C THR A 125 7.38 -10.78 11.82
N ALA A 126 6.06 -10.54 11.91
CA ALA A 126 5.09 -11.55 12.33
C ALA A 126 5.06 -12.73 11.35
N VAL A 127 4.95 -12.47 10.05
CA VAL A 127 5.02 -13.47 8.97
C VAL A 127 6.30 -14.30 9.04
N PHE A 128 7.45 -13.67 9.27
CA PHE A 128 8.73 -14.35 9.40
C PHE A 128 8.74 -15.29 10.62
N ASN A 129 8.25 -14.83 11.77
CA ASN A 129 8.18 -15.63 12.99
C ASN A 129 7.25 -16.82 12.85
N ILE A 130 6.10 -16.66 12.20
CA ILE A 130 5.17 -17.76 11.89
C ILE A 130 5.88 -18.79 11.00
N ASN A 131 6.47 -18.34 9.89
CA ASN A 131 7.23 -19.22 8.98
C ASN A 131 8.37 -19.96 9.68
N LYS A 132 9.05 -19.31 10.64
CA LYS A 132 10.11 -19.95 11.44
C LYS A 132 9.55 -21.05 12.36
N ARG A 133 8.42 -20.80 13.03
CA ARG A 133 7.74 -21.80 13.87
C ARG A 133 7.28 -23.01 13.05
N LEU A 134 6.71 -22.75 11.87
CA LEU A 134 6.23 -23.79 10.95
C LEU A 134 7.34 -24.72 10.43
N LYS A 135 8.61 -24.28 10.42
CA LYS A 135 9.74 -25.13 10.00
C LYS A 135 10.28 -26.05 11.11
N GLY A 136 10.00 -25.75 12.39
CA GLY A 136 10.65 -26.40 13.54
C GLY A 136 9.92 -27.58 14.17
N ARG A 137 8.63 -27.79 13.85
CA ARG A 137 7.78 -28.87 14.37
C ARG A 137 6.72 -29.24 13.33
N VAL A 138 6.96 -30.27 12.53
CA VAL A 138 5.94 -30.79 11.61
C VAL A 138 5.80 -32.28 11.85
N ASP A 139 4.84 -32.64 12.70
CA ASP A 139 4.29 -34.00 12.71
C ASP A 139 3.36 -34.16 11.51
N MET A 140 3.18 -35.38 11.00
CA MET A 140 2.45 -35.66 9.76
C MET A 140 0.97 -35.22 9.85
N THR A 141 0.41 -35.17 11.06
CA THR A 141 -0.94 -34.64 11.38
C THR A 141 -1.03 -33.11 11.33
N MET A 142 0.08 -32.38 11.47
CA MET A 142 0.13 -30.91 11.36
C MET A 142 0.27 -30.43 9.90
N ALA A 143 0.51 -31.31 8.94
CA ALA A 143 0.74 -30.95 7.54
C ALA A 143 -0.48 -30.25 6.90
N LEU A 144 -1.71 -30.67 7.25
CA LEU A 144 -2.94 -30.04 6.76
C LEU A 144 -3.11 -28.63 7.34
N GLY A 145 -2.97 -28.46 8.66
CA GLY A 145 -3.03 -27.14 9.30
C GLY A 145 -1.94 -26.18 8.83
N LEU A 146 -0.75 -26.70 8.47
CA LEU A 146 0.35 -25.92 7.92
C LEU A 146 0.07 -25.40 6.50
N SER A 147 -0.69 -26.17 5.70
CA SER A 147 -1.16 -25.72 4.39
C SER A 147 -2.19 -24.60 4.53
N ASP A 148 -3.12 -24.74 5.48
CA ASP A 148 -4.16 -23.74 5.73
C ASP A 148 -3.60 -22.41 6.22
N ILE A 149 -2.67 -22.44 7.19
CA ILE A 149 -1.98 -21.24 7.69
C ILE A 149 -1.25 -20.52 6.55
N LYS A 150 -0.54 -21.26 5.69
CA LYS A 150 0.14 -20.66 4.53
C LYS A 150 -0.85 -20.02 3.55
N ALA A 151 -1.99 -20.66 3.30
CA ALA A 151 -3.02 -20.11 2.42
C ALA A 151 -3.63 -18.82 2.99
N GLN A 152 -3.92 -18.78 4.29
CA GLN A 152 -4.41 -17.59 4.97
C GLN A 152 -3.38 -16.46 4.93
N MET A 153 -2.11 -16.76 5.23
CA MET A 153 -1.03 -15.78 5.15
C MET A 153 -0.85 -15.20 3.74
N ALA A 154 -0.98 -16.03 2.70
CA ALA A 154 -0.90 -15.58 1.31
C ALA A 154 -2.07 -14.66 0.91
N GLY A 155 -3.23 -14.79 1.56
CA GLY A 155 -4.36 -13.86 1.41
C GLY A 155 -4.15 -12.52 2.11
N LEU A 156 -3.36 -12.50 3.18
CA LEU A 156 -3.09 -11.29 3.98
C LEU A 156 -1.88 -10.50 3.49
N VAL A 157 -0.81 -11.19 3.10
CA VAL A 157 0.45 -10.62 2.62
C VAL A 157 0.77 -11.21 1.25
N TYR A 158 0.76 -10.34 0.25
CA TYR A 158 1.00 -10.62 -1.17
C TYR A 158 1.69 -9.40 -1.80
N ARG A 159 2.12 -9.50 -3.06
CA ARG A 159 2.71 -8.34 -3.76
C ARG A 159 1.66 -7.23 -3.93
N GLY A 160 1.92 -6.05 -3.36
CA GLY A 160 0.98 -4.92 -3.42
C GLY A 160 -0.05 -4.88 -2.27
N PHE A 161 0.13 -5.70 -1.23
CA PHE A 161 -0.84 -5.79 -0.14
C PHE A 161 -1.00 -4.49 0.66
N VAL A 162 0.00 -3.59 0.65
CA VAL A 162 -0.05 -2.37 1.46
C VAL A 162 -1.11 -1.43 0.90
N THR A 163 -1.08 -1.20 -0.41
CA THR A 163 -2.12 -0.45 -1.14
C THR A 163 -3.41 -1.28 -1.27
N GLY A 164 -3.30 -2.58 -1.55
CA GLY A 164 -4.44 -3.46 -1.78
C GLY A 164 -5.36 -3.62 -0.57
N ASN A 165 -4.79 -3.79 0.62
CA ASN A 165 -5.56 -3.81 1.87
C ASN A 165 -5.95 -2.39 2.30
N GLY A 166 -5.11 -1.41 1.97
CA GLY A 166 -5.27 -0.01 2.31
C GLY A 166 -4.88 0.30 3.75
N PHE A 167 -4.46 1.54 4.00
CA PHE A 167 -3.91 2.00 5.27
C PHE A 167 -4.73 1.58 6.50
N ARG A 168 -6.06 1.76 6.45
CA ARG A 168 -6.96 1.48 7.58
C ARG A 168 -6.98 0.00 7.99
N ARG A 169 -6.66 -0.92 7.08
CA ARG A 169 -6.71 -2.37 7.32
C ARG A 169 -5.33 -3.00 7.59
N LEU A 170 -4.25 -2.22 7.57
CA LEU A 170 -2.92 -2.73 7.92
C LEU A 170 -2.87 -3.21 9.38
N GLY A 171 -3.50 -2.46 10.30
CA GLY A 171 -3.63 -2.87 11.70
C GLY A 171 -4.42 -4.18 11.85
N ASP A 172 -5.50 -4.35 11.10
CA ASP A 172 -6.25 -5.62 11.07
C ASP A 172 -5.43 -6.77 10.50
N THR A 173 -4.62 -6.51 9.47
CA THR A 173 -3.71 -7.51 8.88
C THR A 173 -2.75 -8.06 9.94
N LEU A 174 -2.17 -7.18 10.75
CA LEU A 174 -1.32 -7.58 11.88
C LEU A 174 -2.11 -8.36 12.94
N ARG A 175 -3.32 -7.89 13.28
CA ARG A 175 -4.19 -8.54 14.28
C ARG A 175 -4.55 -9.97 13.87
N TYR A 176 -4.90 -10.20 12.61
CA TYR A 176 -5.20 -11.54 12.10
C TYR A 176 -3.98 -12.45 12.15
N LEU A 177 -2.81 -11.96 11.74
CA LEU A 177 -1.55 -12.73 11.82
C LEU A 177 -1.13 -13.09 13.25
N GLN A 178 -1.60 -12.38 14.27
CA GLN A 178 -1.32 -12.68 15.68
C GLN A 178 -2.34 -13.61 16.32
N ALA A 179 -3.50 -13.78 15.69
CA ALA A 179 -4.55 -14.68 16.17
C ALA A 179 -4.29 -16.15 15.78
N ASP A 180 -3.44 -16.37 14.77
CA ASP A 180 -2.98 -17.68 14.29
C ASP A 180 -1.67 -18.14 14.97
#